data_AF-A0A919UHY0-F1
#
_entry.id   AF-A0A919UHY0-F1
#
_cell.length_a   1.000
_cell.length_b   1.000
_cell.length_c   1.000
_cell.angle_alpha   90.00
_cell.angle_beta   90.00
_cell.angle_gamma   90.00
#
_symmetry.space_group_name_H-M   'P 1'
#
loop_
_entity.id
_entity.type
_entity.pdbx_description
1 polymer ?
#
loop_
_entity_poly.entity_id
_entity_poly.type
_entity_poly.pdbx_seq_one_letter_code
_entity_poly.pdbx_strand_id
1 'polypeptide(L)'
;MKLCTVEFQVDNGTLTIGASAMPDDDGPTPAELPEVTPTQIFVQWRQQVGPVRVELWRTYGPPTAHEVASAVLQLAAGRMVVGETFRPPCLSWQACAPGGSLAVRVGADSEQDASVVTVVLDPVDERLPSTRERAGLARRLADYQELANLDVVLVEHSFPVERCAAAVRTIRRAVDQGVHAARVRYGVESLVEWMRWLRADVSTQDIDGLVEEVMLQIAADAPLDETARVIIAGFAERLGMTLDGLLVARR
;
A
#
# COMPACT_ATOMS: atom_id res chain seq x y z
N MET A 1 -3.50 1.48 -1.18
CA MET A 1 -2.41 2.35 -0.65
C MET A 1 -1.59 1.64 0.43
N LYS A 2 -0.26 1.85 0.53
CA LYS A 2 0.55 1.38 1.67
C LYS A 2 0.13 2.15 2.93
N LEU A 3 -0.15 1.44 4.00
CA LEU A 3 -0.50 2.00 5.30
C LEU A 3 0.74 2.34 6.10
N CYS A 4 1.69 1.39 6.20
CA CYS A 4 2.94 1.58 6.91
C CYS A 4 3.97 0.52 6.54
N THR A 5 5.20 0.74 6.98
CA THR A 5 6.28 -0.25 6.95
C THR A 5 6.82 -0.39 8.36
N VAL A 6 7.00 -1.63 8.83
CA VAL A 6 7.66 -1.91 10.10
C VAL A 6 8.83 -2.84 9.87
N GLU A 7 9.92 -2.59 10.60
CA GLU A 7 11.14 -3.39 10.55
C GLU A 7 11.48 -3.85 11.95
N PHE A 8 11.73 -5.14 12.12
CA PHE A 8 12.11 -5.71 13.41
C PHE A 8 12.89 -7.01 13.22
N GLN A 9 13.66 -7.39 14.24
CA GLN A 9 14.35 -8.68 14.24
C GLN A 9 13.39 -9.78 14.70
N VAL A 10 13.53 -10.95 14.09
CA VAL A 10 12.73 -12.14 14.38
C VAL A 10 13.67 -13.23 14.84
N ASP A 11 13.43 -13.78 16.04
CA ASP A 11 14.28 -14.80 16.65
C ASP A 11 13.78 -16.23 16.39
N ASN A 12 12.47 -16.45 16.45
CA ASN A 12 11.81 -17.76 16.34
C ASN A 12 11.35 -18.07 14.90
N GLY A 13 11.54 -17.15 13.95
CA GLY A 13 11.28 -17.36 12.51
C GLY A 13 9.80 -17.54 12.13
N THR A 14 8.86 -17.18 13.01
CA THR A 14 7.42 -17.26 12.72
C THR A 14 6.76 -15.92 12.96
N LEU A 15 6.18 -15.34 11.91
CA LEU A 15 5.40 -14.11 12.01
C LEU A 15 3.93 -14.44 12.23
N THR A 16 3.28 -13.75 13.19
CA THR A 16 1.84 -13.74 13.37
C THR A 16 1.23 -12.45 12.82
N ILE A 17 0.17 -12.59 12.02
CA ILE A 17 -0.65 -11.49 11.48
C ILE A 17 -2.11 -11.78 11.82
N GLY A 18 -2.77 -10.94 12.63
CA GLY A 18 -4.18 -11.16 12.94
C GLY A 18 -4.68 -10.50 14.21
N ALA A 19 -5.58 -11.16 14.94
CA ALA A 19 -6.13 -10.65 16.20
C ALA A 19 -5.06 -10.58 17.30
N SER A 20 -5.23 -9.64 18.23
CA SER A 20 -4.32 -9.41 19.37
C SER A 20 -4.36 -10.48 20.46
N ALA A 21 -5.20 -11.50 20.33
CA ALA A 21 -5.18 -12.63 21.24
C ALA A 21 -3.85 -13.38 21.08
N MET A 22 -3.27 -13.84 22.19
CA MET A 22 -2.17 -14.81 22.09
C MET A 22 -2.70 -16.05 21.36
N PRO A 23 -1.89 -16.70 20.51
CA PRO A 23 -2.24 -18.03 20.00
C PRO A 23 -2.59 -18.94 21.17
N ASP A 24 -3.53 -19.87 20.97
CA ASP A 24 -3.76 -20.94 21.95
C ASP A 24 -2.44 -21.71 22.18
N ASP A 25 -2.30 -22.35 23.35
CA ASP A 25 -1.02 -22.78 23.96
C ASP A 25 -0.06 -23.62 23.08
N ASP A 26 -0.53 -24.17 21.95
CA ASP A 26 0.28 -24.80 20.91
C ASP A 26 0.18 -24.02 19.59
N GLY A 27 0.93 -22.91 19.45
CA GLY A 27 1.08 -22.23 18.15
C GLY A 27 1.70 -23.16 17.09
N PRO A 28 1.59 -22.85 15.79
CA PRO A 28 2.05 -23.73 14.72
C PRO A 28 3.51 -24.13 14.83
N THR A 29 3.80 -25.39 14.52
CA THR A 29 5.15 -25.84 14.24
C THR A 29 5.63 -25.30 12.89
N PRO A 30 6.96 -25.16 12.66
CA PRO A 30 7.48 -24.71 11.37
C PRO A 30 7.02 -25.54 10.15
N ALA A 31 6.66 -26.81 10.35
CA ALA A 31 6.17 -27.70 9.29
C ALA A 31 4.70 -27.45 8.90
N GLU A 32 3.95 -26.75 9.76
CA GLU A 32 2.54 -26.40 9.55
C GLU A 32 2.39 -25.01 8.90
N LEU A 33 3.50 -24.30 8.68
CA LEU A 33 3.49 -22.98 8.07
C LEU A 33 3.44 -23.06 6.54
N PRO A 34 2.67 -22.16 5.86
CA PRO A 34 1.81 -21.15 6.47
C PRO A 34 0.52 -21.75 7.06
N GLU A 35 0.17 -21.35 8.27
CA GLU A 35 -1.09 -21.75 8.93
C GLU A 35 -2.08 -20.58 8.93
N VAL A 36 -3.35 -20.85 8.65
CA VAL A 36 -4.44 -19.88 8.68
C VAL A 36 -5.51 -20.36 9.65
N THR A 37 -5.76 -19.57 10.69
CA THR A 37 -6.88 -19.75 11.63
C THR A 37 -7.96 -18.69 11.35
N PRO A 38 -9.15 -18.80 11.97
CA PRO A 38 -10.19 -17.78 11.84
C PRO A 38 -9.76 -16.40 12.34
N THR A 39 -8.70 -16.29 13.15
CA THR A 39 -8.27 -15.04 13.78
C THR A 39 -6.87 -14.61 13.39
N GLN A 40 -6.02 -15.52 12.89
CA GLN A 40 -4.59 -15.29 12.68
C GLN A 40 -4.07 -16.02 11.45
N ILE A 41 -3.02 -15.46 10.86
CA ILE A 41 -2.19 -16.08 9.83
C ILE A 41 -0.78 -16.18 10.40
N PHE A 42 -0.20 -17.36 10.30
CA PHE A 42 1.17 -17.64 10.69
C PHE A 42 2.00 -17.94 9.44
N VAL A 43 3.12 -17.25 9.29
CA VAL A 43 4.01 -17.44 8.14
C VAL A 43 5.46 -17.63 8.58
N GLN A 44 6.16 -18.50 7.86
CA GLN A 44 7.58 -18.73 8.09
C GLN A 44 8.40 -17.53 7.63
N TRP A 45 9.50 -17.28 8.34
CA TRP A 45 10.40 -16.18 8.07
C TRP A 45 11.87 -16.51 8.36
N ARG A 46 12.80 -15.82 7.68
CA ARG A 46 14.23 -15.85 7.98
C ARG A 46 14.52 -15.52 9.45
N GLN A 47 15.39 -16.33 10.07
CA GLN A 47 15.89 -16.12 11.43
C GLN A 47 17.25 -15.42 11.40
N GLN A 48 17.44 -14.41 12.26
CA GLN A 48 18.75 -13.90 12.72
C GLN A 48 19.79 -13.39 11.69
N VAL A 49 19.44 -13.21 10.41
CA VAL A 49 20.36 -12.64 9.39
C VAL A 49 20.23 -11.11 9.26
N GLY A 50 19.08 -10.53 9.62
CA GLY A 50 18.83 -9.09 9.53
C GLY A 50 17.37 -8.74 9.83
N PRO A 51 17.01 -7.44 9.92
CA PRO A 51 15.64 -7.04 10.16
C PRO A 51 14.72 -7.55 9.05
N VAL A 52 13.52 -7.88 9.45
CA VAL A 52 12.41 -8.31 8.63
C VAL A 52 11.53 -7.11 8.35
N ARG A 53 11.23 -6.86 7.07
CA ARG A 53 10.33 -5.77 6.67
C ARG A 53 8.92 -6.29 6.45
N VAL A 54 7.96 -5.77 7.20
CA VAL A 54 6.53 -5.98 6.93
C VAL A 54 5.94 -4.70 6.36
N GLU A 55 5.37 -4.82 5.17
CA GLU A 55 4.69 -3.75 4.49
C GLU A 55 3.18 -3.98 4.54
N LEU A 56 2.46 -3.05 5.17
CA LEU A 56 1.02 -3.10 5.27
C LEU A 56 0.39 -2.24 4.18
N TRP A 57 -0.62 -2.79 3.51
CA TRP A 57 -1.31 -2.16 2.40
C TRP A 57 -2.81 -2.31 2.60
N ARG A 58 -3.57 -1.33 2.11
CA ARG A 58 -5.02 -1.40 1.97
C ARG A 58 -5.35 -1.61 0.49
N THR A 59 -6.33 -2.46 0.23
CA THR A 59 -6.92 -2.86 -1.07
C THR A 59 -5.97 -3.53 -2.05
N TYR A 60 -4.79 -2.94 -2.28
CA TYR A 60 -3.77 -3.50 -3.15
C TYR A 60 -2.38 -3.32 -2.56
N GLY A 61 -1.55 -4.34 -2.72
CA GLY A 61 -0.11 -4.30 -2.46
C GLY A 61 0.70 -4.49 -3.74
N PRO A 62 2.02 -4.23 -3.69
CA PRO A 62 2.93 -4.50 -4.79
C PRO A 62 2.81 -5.97 -5.23
N PRO A 63 3.16 -6.29 -6.49
CA PRO A 63 3.32 -7.68 -6.89
C PRO A 63 4.34 -8.32 -5.95
N THR A 64 3.88 -9.12 -4.99
CA THR A 64 4.75 -9.97 -4.19
C THR A 64 5.34 -11.02 -5.13
N ALA A 65 6.57 -11.46 -4.85
CA ALA A 65 7.13 -12.55 -5.62
C ALA A 65 6.26 -13.80 -5.49
N HIS A 66 5.69 -14.04 -4.30
CA HIS A 66 4.86 -15.18 -3.98
C HIS A 66 3.68 -14.79 -3.08
N GLU A 67 2.48 -15.31 -3.35
CA GLU A 67 1.35 -15.26 -2.40
C GLU A 67 1.50 -16.43 -1.44
N VAL A 68 1.48 -16.15 -0.13
CA VAL A 68 1.71 -17.14 0.92
C VAL A 68 0.38 -17.60 1.52
N ALA A 69 -0.54 -16.67 1.79
CA ALA A 69 -1.83 -16.98 2.39
C ALA A 69 -2.88 -15.91 2.06
N SER A 70 -4.15 -16.30 2.06
CA SER A 70 -5.29 -15.39 1.95
C SER A 70 -6.43 -15.88 2.84
N ALA A 71 -7.00 -14.99 3.65
CA ALA A 71 -7.99 -15.34 4.66
C ALA A 71 -8.92 -14.16 5.00
N VAL A 72 -10.08 -14.46 5.60
CA VAL A 72 -10.91 -13.46 6.28
C VAL A 72 -10.78 -13.68 7.78
N LEU A 73 -10.18 -12.72 8.47
CA LEU A 73 -9.87 -12.81 9.89
C LEU A 73 -10.97 -12.15 10.74
N GLN A 74 -11.33 -12.80 11.84
CA GLN A 74 -12.26 -12.30 12.85
C GLN A 74 -11.51 -11.53 13.93
N LEU A 75 -11.85 -10.25 14.12
CA LEU A 75 -11.17 -9.36 15.06
C LEU A 75 -12.13 -8.98 16.20
N ALA A 76 -12.14 -9.76 17.28
CA ALA A 76 -13.05 -9.54 18.42
C ALA A 76 -12.95 -8.12 19.00
N ALA A 77 -11.73 -7.59 19.17
CA ALA A 77 -11.50 -6.20 19.61
C ALA A 77 -11.45 -5.18 18.45
N GLY A 78 -11.58 -5.64 17.20
CA GLY A 78 -11.36 -4.83 15.99
C GLY A 78 -9.91 -4.40 15.79
N ARG A 79 -8.99 -4.94 16.59
CA ARG A 79 -7.55 -4.66 16.54
C ARG A 79 -6.82 -5.72 15.77
N MET A 80 -5.92 -5.27 14.90
CA MET A 80 -4.99 -6.12 14.19
C MET A 80 -3.59 -5.96 14.80
N VAL A 81 -2.84 -7.05 14.79
CA VAL A 81 -1.45 -7.10 15.24
C VAL A 81 -0.57 -7.75 14.19
N VAL A 82 0.69 -7.31 14.18
CA VAL A 82 1.79 -7.95 13.47
C VAL A 82 2.94 -8.08 14.46
N GLY A 83 3.61 -9.22 14.46
CA GLY A 83 4.76 -9.44 15.31
C GLY A 83 5.26 -10.87 15.26
N GLU A 84 6.40 -11.09 15.89
CA GLU A 84 6.94 -12.43 16.09
C GLU A 84 6.05 -13.24 17.03
N THR A 85 5.85 -14.51 16.69
CA THR A 85 5.07 -15.45 17.50
C THR A 85 5.74 -15.61 18.87
N PHE A 86 4.95 -15.49 19.95
CA PHE A 86 5.39 -15.48 21.35
C PHE A 86 6.08 -14.20 21.86
N ARG A 87 6.07 -13.11 21.09
CA ARG A 87 6.53 -11.80 21.55
C ARG A 87 5.41 -10.77 21.59
N PRO A 88 5.59 -9.68 22.36
CA PRO A 88 4.74 -8.51 22.20
C PRO A 88 4.68 -8.10 20.73
N PRO A 89 3.50 -7.77 20.20
CA PRO A 89 3.37 -7.39 18.80
C PRO A 89 4.20 -6.14 18.52
N CYS A 90 4.91 -6.13 17.40
CA CYS A 90 5.69 -4.97 16.97
C CYS A 90 4.78 -3.83 16.48
N LEU A 91 3.58 -4.19 16.01
CA LEU A 91 2.56 -3.23 15.59
C LEU A 91 1.18 -3.70 16.05
N SER A 92 0.38 -2.77 16.59
CA SER A 92 -1.02 -3.00 16.93
C SER A 92 -1.85 -1.76 16.63
N TRP A 93 -2.95 -1.91 15.88
CA TRP A 93 -3.81 -0.79 15.51
C TRP A 93 -5.27 -1.20 15.42
N GLN A 94 -6.17 -0.21 15.42
CA GLN A 94 -7.60 -0.43 15.16
C GLN A 94 -7.81 -0.61 13.65
N ALA A 95 -8.15 -1.81 13.21
CA ALA A 95 -8.33 -2.15 11.79
C ALA A 95 -9.81 -2.08 11.37
N CYS A 96 -10.72 -2.47 12.24
CA CYS A 96 -12.16 -2.43 12.01
C CYS A 96 -12.93 -2.17 13.32
N ALA A 97 -14.27 -2.17 13.27
CA ALA A 97 -15.08 -2.13 14.48
C ALA A 97 -14.91 -3.43 15.31
N PRO A 98 -15.05 -3.39 16.64
CA PRO A 98 -15.05 -4.60 17.47
C PRO A 98 -16.05 -5.65 16.97
N GLY A 99 -15.62 -6.92 16.90
CA GLY A 99 -16.38 -8.04 16.33
C GLY A 99 -16.42 -8.06 14.81
N GLY A 100 -15.73 -7.13 14.14
CA GLY A 100 -15.65 -7.07 12.69
C GLY A 100 -14.74 -8.15 12.09
N SER A 101 -14.95 -8.41 10.81
CA SER A 101 -14.08 -9.26 10.00
C SER A 101 -13.25 -8.40 9.04
N LEU A 102 -12.06 -8.89 8.66
CA LEU A 102 -11.16 -8.20 7.74
C LEU A 102 -10.57 -9.21 6.76
N ALA A 103 -10.68 -8.94 5.46
CA ALA A 103 -10.01 -9.78 4.47
C ALA A 103 -8.52 -9.43 4.42
N VAL A 104 -7.64 -10.43 4.38
CA VAL A 104 -6.20 -10.27 4.46
C VAL A 104 -5.53 -11.20 3.45
N ARG A 105 -4.63 -10.65 2.64
CA ARG A 105 -3.73 -11.42 1.78
C ARG A 105 -2.29 -11.14 2.18
N VAL A 106 -1.50 -12.20 2.29
CA VAL A 106 -0.10 -12.18 2.70
C VAL A 106 0.74 -12.72 1.56
N GLY A 107 1.78 -11.99 1.17
CA GLY A 107 2.77 -12.46 0.20
C GLY A 107 4.18 -12.10 0.61
N ALA A 108 5.14 -12.89 0.15
CA ALA A 108 6.55 -12.78 0.52
C ALA A 108 7.44 -12.67 -0.72
N ASP A 109 8.67 -12.19 -0.51
CA ASP A 109 9.75 -12.25 -1.50
C ASP A 109 10.36 -13.67 -1.63
N SER A 110 10.21 -14.51 -0.61
CA SER A 110 10.64 -15.92 -0.61
C SER A 110 9.72 -16.77 0.28
N GLU A 111 9.42 -18.01 -0.13
CA GLU A 111 8.57 -18.94 0.65
C GLU A 111 9.28 -19.51 1.89
N GLN A 112 10.62 -19.60 1.87
CA GLN A 112 11.42 -20.25 2.93
C GLN A 112 12.27 -19.26 3.73
N ASP A 113 12.64 -18.14 3.12
CA ASP A 113 13.61 -17.20 3.69
C ASP A 113 13.19 -15.75 3.38
N ALA A 114 11.93 -15.43 3.65
CA ALA A 114 11.39 -14.10 3.39
C ALA A 114 12.28 -13.02 4.03
N SER A 115 12.50 -11.90 3.35
CA SER A 115 13.06 -10.68 3.92
C SER A 115 12.04 -9.54 3.94
N VAL A 116 11.03 -9.64 3.07
CA VAL A 116 9.92 -8.70 2.93
C VAL A 116 8.59 -9.47 2.86
N VAL A 117 7.63 -9.15 3.72
CA VAL A 117 6.22 -9.57 3.53
C VAL A 117 5.34 -8.37 3.33
N THR A 118 4.46 -8.53 2.36
CA THR A 118 3.38 -7.62 2.06
C THR A 118 2.11 -8.19 2.64
N VAL A 119 1.44 -7.42 3.48
CA VAL A 119 0.12 -7.71 4.04
C VAL A 119 -0.88 -6.74 3.42
N VAL A 120 -1.84 -7.25 2.66
CA VAL A 120 -2.89 -6.48 2.00
C VAL A 120 -4.21 -6.68 2.74
N LEU A 121 -4.76 -5.61 3.29
CA LEU A 121 -6.05 -5.58 3.98
C LEU A 121 -7.16 -5.21 3.01
N ASP A 122 -8.31 -5.85 3.15
CA ASP A 122 -9.47 -5.74 2.27
C ASP A 122 -9.09 -5.84 0.78
N PRO A 123 -8.38 -6.91 0.37
CA PRO A 123 -7.93 -7.06 -1.00
C PRO A 123 -9.12 -7.05 -1.96
N VAL A 124 -9.01 -6.27 -3.03
CA VAL A 124 -9.98 -6.30 -4.13
C VAL A 124 -9.51 -7.35 -5.14
N ASP A 125 -10.39 -8.27 -5.53
CA ASP A 125 -10.08 -9.33 -6.51
C ASP A 125 -9.75 -8.76 -7.90
N GLU A 126 -10.28 -7.58 -8.23
CA GLU A 126 -9.93 -6.87 -9.46
C GLU A 126 -8.58 -6.15 -9.33
N ARG A 127 -7.49 -6.88 -9.55
CA ARG A 127 -6.24 -6.25 -10.00
C ARG A 127 -6.47 -5.71 -11.41
N LEU A 128 -6.27 -4.41 -11.64
CA LEU A 128 -5.98 -3.96 -13.00
C LEU A 128 -4.75 -4.76 -13.47
N PRO A 129 -4.84 -5.56 -14.55
CA PRO A 129 -3.69 -6.30 -15.02
C PRO A 129 -2.58 -5.29 -15.33
N SER A 130 -1.34 -5.65 -15.00
CA SER A 130 -0.13 -4.99 -15.48
C SER A 130 -0.23 -4.87 -17.01
N THR A 131 -0.72 -3.74 -17.50
CA THR A 131 -0.98 -3.56 -18.93
C THR A 131 0.34 -3.27 -19.60
N ARG A 132 0.86 -4.25 -20.34
CA ARG A 132 1.97 -4.05 -21.29
C ARG A 132 1.67 -2.98 -22.37
N GLU A 133 0.44 -2.47 -22.44
CA GLU A 133 -0.02 -1.47 -23.42
C GLU A 133 -0.61 -0.20 -22.76
N ARG A 134 0.08 0.94 -22.95
CA ARG A 134 -0.28 2.28 -22.45
C ARG A 134 -1.72 2.70 -22.80
N ALA A 135 -2.18 2.41 -24.03
CA ALA A 135 -3.49 2.82 -24.51
C ALA A 135 -4.64 2.05 -23.83
N GLY A 136 -4.41 0.77 -23.49
CA GLY A 136 -5.38 -0.05 -22.74
C GLY A 136 -5.55 0.43 -21.30
N LEU A 137 -4.45 0.85 -20.66
CA LEU A 137 -4.47 1.43 -19.32
C LEU A 137 -5.28 2.73 -19.27
N ALA A 138 -4.97 3.68 -20.16
CA ALA A 138 -5.61 5.00 -20.18
C ALA A 138 -7.14 4.89 -20.33
N ARG A 139 -7.62 3.95 -21.15
CA ARG A 139 -9.06 3.68 -21.33
C ARG A 139 -9.71 3.17 -20.05
N ARG A 140 -9.10 2.21 -19.36
CA ARG A 140 -9.64 1.64 -18.11
C ARG A 140 -9.58 2.63 -16.95
N LEU A 141 -8.51 3.41 -16.84
CA LEU A 141 -8.39 4.48 -15.85
C LEU A 141 -9.47 5.57 -16.02
N ALA A 142 -10.06 5.70 -17.21
CA ALA A 142 -11.17 6.62 -17.44
C ALA A 142 -12.46 6.17 -16.73
N ASP A 143 -12.61 4.89 -16.42
CA ASP A 143 -13.81 4.33 -15.77
C ASP A 143 -13.82 4.62 -14.24
N TYR A 144 -12.64 4.83 -13.64
CA TYR A 144 -12.50 5.06 -12.20
C TYR A 144 -12.51 6.56 -11.87
N GLN A 145 -13.72 7.12 -11.80
CA GLN A 145 -13.89 8.57 -11.62
C GLN A 145 -14.20 8.98 -10.16
N GLU A 146 -14.57 8.02 -9.31
CA GLU A 146 -14.95 8.28 -7.91
C GLU A 146 -13.75 8.24 -6.97
N LEU A 147 -13.73 9.11 -5.95
CA LEU A 147 -12.65 9.18 -4.97
C LEU A 147 -12.39 7.85 -4.25
N ALA A 148 -13.42 7.03 -4.06
CA ALA A 148 -13.30 5.70 -3.48
C ALA A 148 -12.40 4.77 -4.30
N ASN A 149 -12.25 5.03 -5.61
CA ASN A 149 -11.43 4.23 -6.52
C ASN A 149 -10.01 4.77 -6.68
N LEU A 150 -9.62 5.81 -5.94
CA LEU A 150 -8.28 6.39 -6.03
C LEU A 150 -7.19 5.36 -5.75
N ASP A 151 -7.43 4.45 -4.80
CA ASP A 151 -6.53 3.32 -4.51
C ASP A 151 -6.33 2.39 -5.71
N VAL A 152 -7.36 2.19 -6.53
CA VAL A 152 -7.30 1.37 -7.76
C VAL A 152 -6.44 2.07 -8.81
N VAL A 153 -6.53 3.39 -8.90
CA VAL A 153 -5.71 4.19 -9.83
C VAL A 153 -4.23 4.19 -9.43
N LEU A 154 -3.96 4.27 -8.13
CA LEU A 154 -2.62 4.38 -7.54
C LEU A 154 -1.99 3.02 -7.16
N VAL A 155 -2.57 1.91 -7.63
CA VAL A 155 -2.13 0.55 -7.27
C VAL A 155 -0.69 0.20 -7.67
N GLU A 156 -0.22 0.75 -8.79
CA GLU A 156 1.12 0.49 -9.33
C GLU A 156 1.79 1.81 -9.75
N HIS A 157 3.07 1.73 -10.11
CA HIS A 157 3.84 2.85 -10.65
C HIS A 157 4.11 2.73 -12.16
N SER A 158 3.48 1.76 -12.83
CA SER A 158 3.49 1.66 -14.29
C SER A 158 2.82 2.89 -14.90
N PHE A 159 3.41 3.48 -15.96
CA PHE A 159 2.86 4.67 -16.63
C PHE A 159 2.46 5.80 -15.66
N PRO A 160 3.44 6.34 -14.90
CA PRO A 160 3.16 7.21 -13.76
C PRO A 160 2.45 8.51 -14.13
N VAL A 161 2.68 9.05 -15.34
CA VAL A 161 1.98 10.24 -15.83
C VAL A 161 0.47 9.95 -16.01
N GLU A 162 0.12 8.82 -16.60
CA GLU A 162 -1.27 8.40 -16.83
C GLU A 162 -2.00 8.15 -15.50
N ARG A 163 -1.33 7.49 -14.56
CA ARG A 163 -1.89 7.23 -13.23
C ARG A 163 -2.08 8.51 -12.42
N CYS A 164 -1.11 9.43 -12.48
CA CYS A 164 -1.25 10.74 -11.86
C CYS A 164 -2.40 11.54 -12.52
N ALA A 165 -2.53 11.54 -13.85
CA ALA A 165 -3.62 12.21 -14.54
C ALA A 165 -5.00 11.64 -14.16
N ALA A 166 -5.11 10.33 -14.04
CA ALA A 166 -6.33 9.68 -13.54
C ALA A 166 -6.61 10.05 -12.07
N ALA A 167 -5.60 10.06 -11.21
CA ALA A 167 -5.76 10.43 -9.81
C ALA A 167 -6.20 11.90 -9.65
N VAL A 168 -5.57 12.82 -10.38
CA VAL A 168 -5.96 14.24 -10.43
C VAL A 168 -7.40 14.39 -10.90
N ARG A 169 -7.82 13.65 -11.94
CA ARG A 169 -9.21 13.64 -12.43
C ARG A 169 -10.19 13.23 -11.33
N THR A 170 -9.88 12.14 -10.65
CA THR A 170 -10.70 11.57 -9.56
C THR A 170 -10.82 12.55 -8.39
N ILE A 171 -9.71 13.21 -8.02
CA ILE A 171 -9.69 14.18 -6.93
C ILE A 171 -10.43 15.47 -7.34
N ARG A 172 -10.19 16.00 -8.54
CA ARG A 172 -10.88 17.21 -9.05
C ARG A 172 -12.39 16.99 -9.12
N ARG A 173 -12.84 15.83 -9.64
CA ARG A 173 -14.26 15.49 -9.65
C ARG A 173 -14.86 15.42 -8.24
N ALA A 174 -14.12 14.89 -7.27
CA ALA A 174 -14.58 14.87 -5.88
C ALA A 174 -14.75 16.28 -5.32
N VAL A 175 -13.85 17.22 -5.65
CA VAL A 175 -13.99 18.65 -5.33
C VAL A 175 -15.25 19.22 -5.98
N ASP A 176 -15.45 19.01 -7.28
CA ASP A 176 -16.61 19.51 -8.03
C ASP A 176 -17.95 18.97 -7.49
N GLN A 177 -17.94 17.75 -6.97
CA GLN A 177 -19.09 17.09 -6.35
C GLN A 177 -19.33 17.54 -4.89
N GLY A 178 -18.50 18.41 -4.34
CA GLY A 178 -18.62 18.89 -2.96
C GLY A 178 -18.30 17.83 -1.91
N VAL A 179 -17.44 16.85 -2.23
CA VAL A 179 -16.94 15.88 -1.25
C VAL A 179 -16.23 16.62 -0.12
N HIS A 180 -16.42 16.16 1.12
CA HIS A 180 -15.86 16.77 2.30
C HIS A 180 -14.33 17.03 2.17
N ALA A 181 -13.88 18.25 2.48
CA ALA A 181 -12.51 18.70 2.26
C ALA A 181 -11.44 17.76 2.86
N ALA A 182 -11.70 17.19 4.05
CA ALA A 182 -10.78 16.22 4.66
C ALA A 182 -10.58 14.94 3.82
N ARG A 183 -11.60 14.47 3.09
CA ARG A 183 -11.48 13.31 2.20
C ARG A 183 -10.70 13.66 0.94
N VAL A 184 -10.93 14.85 0.37
CA VAL A 184 -10.15 15.36 -0.75
C VAL A 184 -8.67 15.47 -0.37
N ARG A 185 -8.38 16.06 0.79
CA ARG A 185 -7.02 16.18 1.32
C ARG A 185 -6.36 14.81 1.46
N TYR A 186 -7.06 13.84 2.06
CA TYR A 186 -6.57 12.47 2.16
C TYR A 186 -6.23 11.88 0.79
N GLY A 187 -7.06 12.12 -0.23
CA GLY A 187 -6.75 11.69 -1.60
C GLY A 187 -5.47 12.31 -2.16
N VAL A 188 -5.21 13.60 -1.88
CA VAL A 188 -3.95 14.25 -2.26
C VAL A 188 -2.76 13.69 -1.49
N GLU A 189 -2.91 13.45 -0.19
CA GLU A 189 -1.89 12.79 0.63
C GLU A 189 -1.55 11.38 0.08
N SER A 190 -2.56 10.61 -0.35
CA SER A 190 -2.34 9.31 -1.02
C SER A 190 -1.58 9.44 -2.34
N LEU A 191 -1.88 10.46 -3.16
CA LEU A 191 -1.17 10.73 -4.41
C LEU A 191 0.30 11.13 -4.15
N VAL A 192 0.54 12.01 -3.17
CA VAL A 192 1.88 12.45 -2.78
C VAL A 192 2.71 11.29 -2.25
N GLU A 193 2.12 10.47 -1.38
CA GLU A 193 2.80 9.29 -0.84
C GLU A 193 3.05 8.24 -1.94
N TRP A 194 2.13 8.07 -2.89
CA TRP A 194 2.38 7.24 -4.07
C TRP A 194 3.54 7.74 -4.92
N MET A 195 3.66 9.08 -5.11
CA MET A 195 4.77 9.69 -5.84
C MET A 195 6.10 9.49 -5.12
N ARG A 196 6.13 9.58 -3.78
CA ARG A 196 7.30 9.28 -2.96
C ARG A 196 7.90 7.92 -3.34
N TRP A 197 7.04 6.93 -3.54
CA TRP A 197 7.47 5.57 -3.89
C TRP A 197 7.90 5.36 -5.34
N LEU A 198 7.82 6.36 -6.21
CA LEU A 198 8.46 6.26 -7.53
C LEU A 198 9.95 5.94 -7.39
N ARG A 199 10.56 6.31 -6.27
CA ARG A 199 11.94 6.00 -5.90
C ARG A 199 12.05 5.50 -4.46
N ALA A 200 12.97 4.57 -4.21
CA ALA A 200 13.13 3.96 -2.89
C ALA A 200 13.89 4.86 -1.90
N ASP A 201 14.67 5.82 -2.40
CA ASP A 201 15.54 6.71 -1.62
C ASP A 201 14.88 8.04 -1.23
N VAL A 202 13.61 8.26 -1.59
CA VAL A 202 12.88 9.48 -1.22
C VAL A 202 12.27 9.32 0.17
N SER A 203 12.67 10.20 1.08
CA SER A 203 12.21 10.27 2.46
C SER A 203 10.89 11.01 2.59
N THR A 204 10.28 10.95 3.77
CA THR A 204 9.10 11.75 4.10
C THR A 204 9.40 13.25 4.21
N GLN A 205 10.64 13.63 4.48
CA GLN A 205 11.04 15.04 4.53
C GLN A 205 11.10 15.66 3.13
N ASP A 206 11.47 14.87 2.12
CA ASP A 206 11.57 15.34 0.73
C ASP A 206 10.20 15.76 0.15
N ILE A 207 9.11 15.14 0.64
CA ILE A 207 7.73 15.43 0.21
C ILE A 207 7.00 16.44 1.10
N ASP A 208 7.67 17.04 2.09
CA ASP A 208 7.04 18.01 2.99
C ASP A 208 6.51 19.23 2.21
N GLY A 209 5.29 19.70 2.51
CA GLY A 209 4.65 20.80 1.76
C GLY A 209 4.17 20.45 0.33
N LEU A 210 4.52 19.29 -0.23
CA LEU A 210 4.08 18.89 -1.58
C LEU A 210 2.55 18.69 -1.65
N VAL A 211 1.91 18.33 -0.53
CA VAL A 211 0.44 18.23 -0.44
C VAL A 211 -0.22 19.56 -0.79
N GLU A 212 0.28 20.68 -0.27
CA GLU A 212 -0.31 22.00 -0.54
C GLU A 212 -0.04 22.44 -1.99
N GLU A 213 1.14 22.16 -2.51
CA GLU A 213 1.49 22.41 -3.92
C GLU A 213 0.56 21.63 -4.86
N VAL A 214 0.32 20.35 -4.60
CA VAL A 214 -0.58 19.52 -5.40
C VAL A 214 -2.03 20.00 -5.29
N MET A 215 -2.48 20.39 -4.09
CA MET A 215 -3.81 20.98 -3.90
C MET A 215 -3.99 22.24 -4.76
N LEU A 216 -2.98 23.11 -4.82
CA LEU A 216 -3.01 24.32 -5.68
C LEU A 216 -3.10 23.95 -7.16
N GLN A 217 -2.35 22.94 -7.61
CA GLN A 217 -2.39 22.48 -9.00
C GLN A 217 -3.73 21.81 -9.37
N ILE A 218 -4.33 21.07 -8.43
CA ILE A 218 -5.65 20.46 -8.64
C ILE A 218 -6.74 21.53 -8.78
N ALA A 219 -6.63 22.61 -8.00
CA ALA A 219 -7.54 23.75 -8.08
C ALA A 219 -7.34 24.62 -9.33
N ALA A 220 -6.18 24.53 -9.99
CA ALA A 220 -5.95 25.22 -11.25
C ALA A 220 -6.82 24.61 -12.36
N ASP A 221 -7.53 25.46 -13.13
CA ASP A 221 -8.36 25.05 -14.26
C ASP A 221 -7.51 24.74 -15.51
N ALA A 222 -6.56 23.83 -15.36
CA ALA A 222 -5.66 23.37 -16.42
C ALA A 222 -6.06 21.97 -16.92
N PRO A 223 -5.73 21.60 -18.16
CA PRO A 223 -5.93 20.25 -18.68
C PRO A 223 -5.29 19.18 -17.78
N LEU A 224 -5.99 18.06 -17.55
CA LEU A 224 -5.57 17.02 -16.60
C LEU A 224 -4.17 16.46 -16.86
N ASP A 225 -3.84 16.22 -18.12
CA ASP A 225 -2.54 15.68 -18.51
C ASP A 225 -1.42 16.70 -18.29
N GLU A 226 -1.74 17.99 -18.43
CA GLU A 226 -0.81 19.08 -18.13
C GLU A 226 -0.61 19.22 -16.62
N THR A 227 -1.70 19.24 -15.84
CA THR A 227 -1.66 19.25 -14.38
C THR A 227 -0.84 18.09 -13.83
N ALA A 228 -1.05 16.86 -14.32
CA ALA A 228 -0.30 15.69 -13.90
C ALA A 228 1.20 15.79 -14.22
N ARG A 229 1.54 16.29 -15.42
CA ARG A 229 2.95 16.52 -15.79
C ARG A 229 3.59 17.59 -14.92
N VAL A 230 2.89 18.68 -14.63
CA VAL A 230 3.38 19.75 -13.75
C VAL A 230 3.62 19.21 -12.34
N ILE A 231 2.71 18.41 -11.80
CA ILE A 231 2.86 17.78 -10.48
C ILE A 231 4.09 16.88 -10.43
N ILE A 232 4.23 15.94 -11.39
CA ILE A 232 5.38 15.01 -11.39
C ILE A 232 6.68 15.74 -11.70
N ALA A 233 6.68 16.72 -12.60
CA ALA A 233 7.87 17.50 -12.92
C ALA A 233 8.32 18.35 -11.74
N GLY A 234 7.39 19.00 -11.03
CA GLY A 234 7.68 19.74 -9.80
C GLY A 234 8.25 18.84 -8.71
N PHE A 235 7.72 17.62 -8.57
CA PHE A 235 8.28 16.62 -7.68
C PHE A 235 9.72 16.21 -8.08
N ALA A 236 9.98 15.99 -9.37
CA ALA A 236 11.34 15.68 -9.85
C ALA A 236 12.32 16.84 -9.61
N GLU A 237 11.91 18.07 -9.89
CA GLU A 237 12.71 19.29 -9.69
C GLU A 237 13.09 19.44 -8.21
N ARG A 238 12.14 19.19 -7.31
CA ARG A 238 12.34 19.25 -5.87
C ARG A 238 13.36 18.22 -5.37
N LEU A 239 13.44 17.06 -6.03
CA LEU A 239 14.47 16.05 -5.78
C LEU A 239 15.80 16.34 -6.50
N GLY A 240 15.93 17.50 -7.17
CA GLY A 240 17.14 17.88 -7.89
C GLY A 240 17.41 17.02 -9.13
N MET A 241 16.36 16.47 -9.76
CA MET A 241 16.50 15.60 -10.93
C MET A 241 15.57 15.98 -12.08
N THR A 242 15.85 15.44 -13.26
CA THR A 242 14.96 15.59 -14.41
C THR A 242 13.75 14.68 -14.27
N LEU A 243 12.63 15.06 -14.91
CA LEU A 243 11.46 14.20 -15.01
C LEU A 243 11.82 12.82 -15.56
N ASP A 244 12.60 12.75 -16.65
CA ASP A 244 13.06 11.48 -17.20
C ASP A 244 13.89 10.68 -16.20
N GLY A 245 14.75 11.34 -15.41
CA GLY A 245 15.53 10.69 -14.35
C GLY A 245 14.66 10.08 -13.26
N LEU A 246 13.57 10.76 -12.87
CA LEU A 246 12.58 10.23 -11.94
C LEU A 246 11.84 9.00 -12.53
N LEU A 247 11.48 9.06 -13.82
CA LEU A 247 10.68 8.02 -14.47
C LEU A 247 11.49 6.79 -14.93
N VAL A 248 12.81 6.92 -15.12
CA VAL A 248 13.70 5.83 -15.56
C VAL A 248 14.22 4.98 -14.40
N ALA A 249 14.21 5.48 -13.16
CA ALA A 249 14.77 4.84 -11.96
C ALA A 249 14.10 3.52 -11.52
N ARG A 250 13.17 2.96 -12.31
CA ARG A 250 12.45 1.71 -12.05
C ARG A 250 12.47 0.70 -13.21
N ARG A 251 13.45 0.79 -14.12
CA ARG A 251 13.76 -0.32 -15.03
C ARG A 251 14.64 -1.35 -14.37
#